data_AF-A0A931YCK8-F1
#
_entry.id   AF-A0A931YCK8-F1
#
_cell.length_a   1.000
_cell.length_b   1.000
_cell.length_c   1.000
_cell.angle_alpha   90.00
_cell.angle_beta   90.00
_cell.angle_gamma   90.00
#
_symmetry.space_group_name_H-M   'P 1'
#
loop_
_entity.id
_entity.type
_entity.pdbx_description
1 polymer ?
#
loop_
_entity_poly.entity_id
_entity_poly.type
_entity_poly.pdbx_seq_one_letter_code
_entity_poly.pdbx_strand_id
1 'polypeptide(L)'
;MPTTQDKAKEVLLHNLYEVELNHILYRRTVPSREFYIHQWNWDSATHAMGLVHIDPSRAYDEIISLISGQWDNGLIAQITFNPNESKYFPGPQFWNTQQFSQGEISTSGITQPPLLGFSIWYVYQNSPNKKAATEFLSKTLPALKKYHHYLKTFRDPEDSGLLTVVHPWESGLDNSPRWDDPLKNISLDSIPDSVKILVNTYRSDNKIGNNTHRPGLEDYYRYMYLVYLFSEWKWDYSKIVTDSPFAVKDILFNSLWALSNEALSSLCSTVSESEDAAYFLKLANQTSLAIQKQWSDSESLFQDVDVSLGQHKAITSNTISTFSPLMTSGVTLEIIKSLHTRLNDPSQYATPYPLPTTSLNNPVFETKRYWRGPTWPITNLFTILGLHRYRQNQKCLQLRDNLINNTKQMIDSSGFFEYFDPTLGLARPNNQNAAYGFGSFSWTAAIYTILSQPNFTKLKLPLET
;
A
#
# COMPACT_ATOMS: atom_id res chain seq x y z
N MET A 1 11.67 1.74 32.19
CA MET A 1 10.74 1.09 31.25
C MET A 1 11.20 1.42 29.84
N PRO A 2 11.12 0.49 28.87
CA PRO A 2 11.51 0.77 27.48
C PRO A 2 10.62 1.88 26.89
N THR A 3 11.24 2.79 26.14
CA THR A 3 10.53 3.86 25.40
C THR A 3 9.70 3.27 24.26
N THR A 4 8.75 4.03 23.70
CA THR A 4 8.02 3.58 22.50
C THR A 4 8.97 3.34 21.32
N GLN A 5 10.08 4.10 21.21
CA GLN A 5 11.10 3.85 20.19
C GLN A 5 11.79 2.49 20.37
N ASP A 6 12.13 2.13 21.62
CA ASP A 6 12.71 0.82 21.93
C ASP A 6 11.75 -0.31 21.56
N LYS A 7 10.45 -0.14 21.86
CA LYS A 7 9.40 -1.11 21.52
C LYS A 7 9.17 -1.21 20.01
N ALA A 8 9.23 -0.09 19.27
CA ALA A 8 9.13 -0.12 17.80
C ALA A 8 10.27 -0.93 17.19
N LYS A 9 11.50 -0.73 17.69
CA LYS A 9 12.65 -1.54 17.32
C LYS A 9 12.45 -3.02 17.64
N GLU A 10 11.96 -3.33 18.84
CA GLU A 10 11.66 -4.70 19.25
C GLU A 10 10.66 -5.37 18.29
N VAL A 11 9.55 -4.69 17.94
CA VAL A 11 8.55 -5.23 16.99
C VAL A 11 9.17 -5.56 15.64
N LEU A 12 9.93 -4.65 15.04
CA LEU A 12 10.54 -4.86 13.72
C LEU A 12 11.56 -6.00 13.70
N LEU A 13 12.40 -6.09 14.73
CA LEU A 13 13.42 -7.14 14.84
C LEU A 13 12.80 -8.48 15.23
N HIS A 14 11.79 -8.49 16.11
CA HIS A 14 11.09 -9.70 16.50
C HIS A 14 10.29 -10.30 15.34
N ASN A 15 9.72 -9.48 14.46
CA ASN A 15 8.98 -9.95 13.29
C ASN A 15 9.87 -10.37 12.11
N LEU A 16 11.19 -10.45 12.30
CA LEU A 16 12.10 -11.13 11.37
C LEU A 16 11.69 -12.60 11.20
N TYR A 17 11.47 -13.01 9.98
CA TYR A 17 11.27 -14.38 9.57
C TYR A 17 12.32 -14.76 8.54
N GLU A 18 13.08 -15.81 8.84
CA GLU A 18 14.13 -16.32 7.97
C GLU A 18 13.61 -17.55 7.23
N VAL A 19 13.82 -17.56 5.91
CA VAL A 19 13.39 -18.66 5.04
C VAL A 19 14.60 -19.05 4.19
N GLU A 20 14.96 -20.32 4.22
CA GLU A 20 15.99 -20.87 3.33
C GLU A 20 15.30 -21.58 2.16
N LEU A 21 15.66 -21.19 0.93
CA LEU A 21 15.20 -21.84 -0.31
C LEU A 21 16.42 -22.03 -1.22
N ASN A 22 16.62 -23.23 -1.78
CA ASN A 22 17.79 -23.55 -2.59
C ASN A 22 19.15 -23.14 -1.98
N HIS A 23 19.34 -23.35 -0.66
CA HIS A 23 20.53 -22.94 0.09
C HIS A 23 20.79 -21.42 0.14
N ILE A 24 19.80 -20.60 -0.22
CA ILE A 24 19.83 -19.14 -0.09
C ILE A 24 18.96 -18.74 1.09
N LEU A 25 19.54 -17.98 2.01
CA LEU A 25 18.84 -17.42 3.17
C LEU A 25 18.15 -16.10 2.80
N TYR A 26 16.83 -16.08 2.91
CA TYR A 26 15.99 -14.90 2.74
C TYR A 26 15.50 -14.40 4.09
N ARG A 27 15.91 -13.18 4.45
CA ARG A 27 15.58 -12.56 5.73
C ARG A 27 14.54 -11.46 5.51
N ARG A 28 13.30 -11.72 5.90
CA ARG A 28 12.13 -10.85 5.64
C ARG A 28 11.35 -10.53 6.91
N THR A 29 10.66 -9.41 6.97
CA THR A 29 9.84 -9.01 8.11
C THR A 29 8.37 -9.23 7.79
N VAL A 30 7.69 -10.04 8.59
CA VAL A 30 6.26 -10.31 8.42
C VAL A 30 5.42 -9.16 8.99
N PRO A 31 4.25 -8.80 8.41
CA PRO A 31 3.42 -7.71 8.95
C PRO A 31 3.00 -7.94 10.40
N SER A 32 2.59 -9.17 10.75
CA SER A 32 2.36 -9.56 12.14
C SER A 32 2.46 -11.07 12.29
N ARG A 33 3.18 -11.52 13.32
CA ARG A 33 3.25 -12.94 13.70
C ARG A 33 1.92 -13.53 14.20
N GLU A 34 0.91 -12.69 14.46
CA GLU A 34 -0.42 -13.17 14.87
C GLU A 34 -1.17 -13.85 13.71
N PHE A 35 -0.97 -13.42 12.45
CA PHE A 35 -1.71 -13.96 11.30
C PHE A 35 -1.00 -13.83 9.95
N TYR A 36 -0.44 -12.66 9.65
CA TYR A 36 0.20 -12.41 8.35
C TYR A 36 1.66 -12.88 8.36
N ILE A 37 1.90 -14.19 8.36
CA ILE A 37 3.24 -14.80 8.44
C ILE A 37 3.83 -15.05 7.03
N HIS A 38 3.59 -14.09 6.12
CA HIS A 38 4.15 -14.04 4.77
C HIS A 38 4.84 -12.69 4.56
N GLN A 39 5.61 -12.57 3.48
CA GLN A 39 6.15 -11.27 3.08
C GLN A 39 5.15 -10.58 2.15
N TRP A 40 4.83 -9.32 2.46
CA TRP A 40 3.88 -8.51 1.71
C TRP A 40 4.59 -7.31 1.10
N ASN A 41 4.26 -6.97 -0.15
CA ASN A 41 5.03 -6.05 -0.98
C ASN A 41 5.15 -4.64 -0.38
N TRP A 42 4.04 -3.93 -0.22
CA TRP A 42 4.08 -2.55 0.29
C TRP A 42 4.39 -2.47 1.80
N ASP A 43 4.11 -3.54 2.55
CA ASP A 43 4.51 -3.70 3.95
C ASP A 43 6.03 -3.77 4.03
N SER A 44 6.69 -4.67 3.27
CA SER A 44 8.15 -4.78 3.18
C SER A 44 8.80 -3.49 2.71
N ALA A 45 8.21 -2.80 1.73
CA ALA A 45 8.67 -1.47 1.33
C ALA A 45 8.65 -0.49 2.53
N THR A 46 7.61 -0.53 3.36
CA THR A 46 7.52 0.30 4.56
C THR A 46 8.46 -0.17 5.67
N HIS A 47 8.60 -1.48 5.88
CA HIS A 47 9.51 -2.09 6.86
C HIS A 47 10.95 -1.65 6.59
N ALA A 48 11.40 -1.71 5.34
CA ALA A 48 12.75 -1.31 4.95
C ALA A 48 13.03 0.16 5.27
N MET A 49 12.05 1.06 5.05
CA MET A 49 12.17 2.48 5.42
C MET A 49 12.32 2.68 6.94
N GLY A 50 11.70 1.84 7.77
CA GLY A 50 11.91 1.86 9.22
C GLY A 50 13.23 1.23 9.64
N LEU A 51 13.57 0.08 9.04
CA LEU A 51 14.75 -0.72 9.35
C LEU A 51 16.05 0.02 9.04
N VAL A 52 16.09 0.90 8.04
CA VAL A 52 17.34 1.63 7.71
C VAL A 52 17.86 2.47 8.89
N HIS A 53 16.98 2.88 9.80
CA HIS A 53 17.33 3.65 11.01
C HIS A 53 17.72 2.77 12.21
N ILE A 54 17.57 1.45 12.08
CA ILE A 54 17.77 0.47 13.17
C ILE A 54 18.92 -0.48 12.81
N ASP A 55 18.82 -1.10 11.64
CA ASP A 55 19.77 -2.04 11.06
C ASP A 55 19.70 -1.90 9.52
N PRO A 56 20.59 -1.08 8.91
CA PRO A 56 20.61 -0.89 7.47
C PRO A 56 20.79 -2.18 6.66
N SER A 57 21.50 -3.18 7.20
CA SER A 57 21.68 -4.46 6.51
C SER A 57 20.34 -5.21 6.38
N ARG A 58 19.52 -5.18 7.44
CA ARG A 58 18.17 -5.73 7.42
C ARG A 58 17.26 -5.02 6.44
N ALA A 59 17.39 -3.70 6.28
CA ALA A 59 16.63 -2.96 5.28
C ALA A 59 16.95 -3.40 3.85
N TYR A 60 18.23 -3.70 3.56
CA TYR A 60 18.65 -4.22 2.26
C TYR A 60 18.14 -5.63 2.02
N ASP A 61 18.32 -6.52 3.00
CA ASP A 61 17.84 -7.90 2.96
C ASP A 61 16.31 -7.97 2.72
N GLU A 62 15.53 -7.08 3.35
CA GLU A 62 14.07 -7.01 3.22
C GLU A 62 13.65 -6.84 1.75
N ILE A 63 14.26 -5.85 1.08
CA ILE A 63 13.96 -5.52 -0.32
C ILE A 63 14.54 -6.58 -1.26
N ILE A 64 15.76 -7.06 -1.01
CA ILE A 64 16.39 -8.14 -1.81
C ILE A 64 15.55 -9.42 -1.75
N SER A 65 15.01 -9.75 -0.57
CA SER A 65 14.07 -10.87 -0.40
C SER A 65 12.80 -10.66 -1.22
N LEU A 66 12.22 -9.46 -1.19
CA LEU A 66 10.98 -9.19 -1.93
C LEU A 66 11.18 -9.34 -3.45
N ILE A 67 12.23 -8.72 -4.01
CA ILE A 67 12.48 -8.75 -5.45
C ILE A 67 12.93 -10.13 -5.96
N SER A 68 13.37 -11.03 -5.08
CA SER A 68 13.75 -12.40 -5.48
C SER A 68 12.57 -13.22 -6.01
N GLY A 69 11.33 -12.85 -5.64
CA GLY A 69 10.11 -13.43 -6.19
C GLY A 69 9.61 -12.76 -7.48
N GLN A 70 10.39 -11.85 -8.09
CA GLN A 70 9.96 -11.14 -9.30
C GLN A 70 9.82 -12.09 -10.50
N TRP A 71 8.66 -12.05 -11.17
CA TRP A 71 8.41 -12.88 -12.34
C TRP A 71 9.24 -12.46 -13.56
N ASP A 72 9.33 -13.34 -14.55
CA ASP A 72 10.05 -13.06 -15.80
C ASP A 72 9.49 -11.86 -16.58
N ASN A 73 8.18 -11.61 -16.49
CA ASN A 73 7.55 -10.44 -17.09
C ASN A 73 7.75 -9.13 -16.30
N GLY A 74 8.35 -9.20 -15.10
CA GLY A 74 8.63 -8.05 -14.25
C GLY A 74 7.69 -7.86 -13.06
N LEU A 75 6.61 -8.63 -12.93
CA LEU A 75 5.71 -8.54 -11.79
C LEU A 75 6.46 -8.78 -10.47
N ILE A 76 6.33 -7.85 -9.54
CA ILE A 76 6.57 -8.10 -8.12
C ILE A 76 5.19 -8.28 -7.47
N ALA A 77 4.92 -9.51 -7.04
CA ALA A 77 3.64 -9.90 -6.48
C ALA A 77 3.37 -9.21 -5.14
N GLN A 78 2.10 -9.21 -4.73
CA GLN A 78 1.63 -8.73 -3.44
C GLN A 78 2.18 -9.58 -2.29
N ILE A 79 2.22 -10.91 -2.45
CA ILE A 79 2.65 -11.85 -1.40
C ILE A 79 3.78 -12.70 -1.94
N THR A 80 4.88 -12.78 -1.19
CA THR A 80 5.85 -13.87 -1.29
C THR A 80 5.58 -14.85 -0.14
N PHE A 81 5.07 -16.03 -0.47
CA PHE A 81 4.64 -17.00 0.52
C PHE A 81 5.79 -17.53 1.35
N ASN A 82 5.48 -17.84 2.60
CA ASN A 82 6.37 -18.55 3.50
C ASN A 82 6.06 -20.05 3.38
N PRO A 83 7.03 -20.90 2.97
CA PRO A 83 6.80 -22.33 2.80
C PRO A 83 6.44 -23.05 4.12
N ASN A 84 6.77 -22.45 5.26
CA ASN A 84 6.50 -22.99 6.60
C ASN A 84 5.14 -22.54 7.17
N GLU A 85 4.30 -21.87 6.38
CA GLU A 85 2.98 -21.38 6.79
C GLU A 85 1.88 -21.89 5.85
N SER A 86 0.74 -22.32 6.40
CA SER A 86 -0.38 -22.94 5.65
C SER A 86 -1.78 -22.47 6.05
N LYS A 87 -1.92 -21.62 7.08
CA LYS A 87 -3.21 -21.16 7.63
C LYS A 87 -3.81 -20.01 6.85
N TYR A 88 -3.00 -19.25 6.11
CA TYR A 88 -3.47 -18.11 5.33
C TYR A 88 -4.24 -18.58 4.10
N PHE A 89 -5.42 -18.00 3.88
CA PHE A 89 -6.22 -18.23 2.68
C PHE A 89 -6.51 -16.90 1.98
N PRO A 90 -6.33 -16.80 0.65
CA PRO A 90 -5.88 -17.84 -0.29
C PRO A 90 -4.36 -18.11 -0.22
N GLY A 91 -4.00 -19.40 -0.08
CA GLY A 91 -2.62 -19.88 -0.12
C GLY A 91 -2.10 -20.20 -1.53
N PRO A 92 -0.82 -20.57 -1.69
CA PRO A 92 -0.15 -20.77 -2.98
C PRO A 92 -0.90 -21.67 -3.96
N GLN A 93 -1.59 -22.70 -3.46
CA GLN A 93 -2.32 -23.66 -4.29
C GLN A 93 -3.53 -23.02 -4.98
N PHE A 94 -4.19 -22.06 -4.31
CA PHE A 94 -5.32 -21.35 -4.89
C PHE A 94 -4.88 -20.34 -5.94
N TRP A 95 -3.73 -19.68 -5.72
CA TRP A 95 -3.14 -18.75 -6.69
C TRP A 95 -2.63 -19.46 -7.95
N ASN A 96 -2.13 -20.70 -7.84
CA ASN A 96 -1.70 -21.52 -8.97
C ASN A 96 -0.70 -20.77 -9.90
N THR A 97 0.31 -20.16 -9.30
CA THR A 97 1.30 -19.28 -9.93
C THR A 97 2.66 -19.94 -10.12
N GLN A 98 2.83 -21.20 -9.70
CA GLN A 98 4.12 -21.88 -9.61
C GLN A 98 4.87 -21.94 -10.95
N GLN A 99 4.13 -21.96 -12.06
CA GLN A 99 4.71 -21.96 -13.41
C GLN A 99 5.25 -20.58 -13.87
N PHE A 100 4.95 -19.50 -13.15
CA PHE A 100 5.39 -18.13 -13.45
C PHE A 100 6.39 -17.58 -12.45
N SER A 101 6.44 -18.17 -11.26
CA SER A 101 7.31 -17.74 -10.17
C SER A 101 8.74 -18.27 -10.31
N GLN A 102 9.71 -17.57 -9.74
CA GLN A 102 11.13 -17.93 -9.83
C GLN A 102 11.49 -19.08 -8.88
N GLY A 103 11.97 -20.20 -9.43
CA GLY A 103 12.47 -21.34 -8.66
C GLY A 103 11.44 -21.87 -7.66
N GLU A 104 11.84 -22.04 -6.40
CA GLU A 104 10.98 -22.54 -5.32
C GLU A 104 10.13 -21.44 -4.63
N ILE A 105 10.29 -20.18 -5.04
CA ILE A 105 9.61 -19.04 -4.40
C ILE A 105 8.17 -19.00 -4.90
N SER A 106 7.21 -19.39 -4.06
CA SER A 106 5.78 -19.22 -4.38
C SER A 106 5.32 -17.79 -4.11
N THR A 107 4.59 -17.19 -5.04
CA THR A 107 4.02 -15.84 -4.90
C THR A 107 2.53 -15.80 -5.21
N SER A 108 1.82 -14.74 -4.81
CA SER A 108 0.50 -14.45 -5.40
C SER A 108 0.64 -14.00 -6.87
N GLY A 109 -0.49 -13.76 -7.55
CA GLY A 109 -0.55 -13.34 -8.96
C GLY A 109 -1.09 -11.92 -9.16
N ILE A 110 -1.28 -11.15 -8.10
CA ILE A 110 -1.61 -9.72 -8.20
C ILE A 110 -0.52 -8.89 -7.51
N THR A 111 -0.50 -7.58 -7.77
CA THR A 111 0.48 -6.68 -7.18
C THR A 111 -0.11 -5.87 -6.01
N GLN A 112 0.62 -4.87 -5.53
CA GLN A 112 0.20 -3.94 -4.48
C GLN A 112 0.66 -2.52 -4.82
N PRO A 113 0.25 -1.49 -4.05
CA PRO A 113 0.59 -0.11 -4.38
C PRO A 113 2.10 0.05 -4.57
N PRO A 114 2.55 0.73 -5.65
CA PRO A 114 3.94 0.71 -6.09
C PRO A 114 4.82 1.64 -5.23
N LEU A 115 4.93 1.36 -3.94
CA LEU A 115 5.72 2.12 -2.96
C LEU A 115 7.23 1.80 -3.07
N LEU A 116 7.60 0.69 -3.71
CA LEU A 116 8.94 0.13 -3.67
C LEU A 116 10.03 1.08 -4.18
N GLY A 117 9.78 1.86 -5.24
CA GLY A 117 10.78 2.81 -5.75
C GLY A 117 11.05 3.95 -4.78
N PHE A 118 10.00 4.48 -4.12
CA PHE A 118 10.17 5.45 -3.04
C PHE A 118 10.89 4.85 -1.83
N SER A 119 10.59 3.59 -1.48
CA SER A 119 11.26 2.89 -0.38
C SER A 119 12.76 2.67 -0.66
N ILE A 120 13.13 2.18 -1.84
CA ILE A 120 14.54 2.00 -2.24
C ILE A 120 15.28 3.34 -2.20
N TRP A 121 14.65 4.40 -2.72
CA TRP A 121 15.22 5.75 -2.65
C TRP A 121 15.40 6.20 -1.20
N TYR A 122 14.39 6.04 -0.35
CA TYR A 122 14.44 6.45 1.05
C TYR A 122 15.55 5.71 1.81
N VAL A 123 15.65 4.39 1.61
CA VAL A 123 16.71 3.55 2.18
C VAL A 123 18.08 4.06 1.70
N TYR A 124 18.28 4.22 0.39
CA TYR A 124 19.55 4.71 -0.16
C TYR A 124 19.98 6.07 0.41
N GLN A 125 19.04 7.02 0.54
CA GLN A 125 19.33 8.34 1.09
C GLN A 125 19.75 8.28 2.56
N ASN A 126 19.05 7.46 3.36
CA ASN A 126 19.26 7.36 4.80
C ASN A 126 20.30 6.31 5.21
N SER A 127 20.84 5.54 4.27
CA SER A 127 21.92 4.60 4.54
C SER A 127 23.20 5.31 5.02
N PRO A 128 23.74 4.92 6.20
CA PRO A 128 24.95 5.54 6.75
C PRO A 128 26.23 5.16 5.99
N ASN A 129 26.27 3.96 5.41
CA ASN A 129 27.40 3.48 4.61
C ASN A 129 27.07 3.59 3.11
N LYS A 130 27.70 4.56 2.43
CA LYS A 130 27.44 4.82 1.00
C LYS A 130 27.96 3.73 0.07
N LYS A 131 29.02 2.99 0.44
CA LYS A 131 29.48 1.84 -0.33
C LYS A 131 28.42 0.74 -0.33
N ALA A 132 27.96 0.36 0.86
CA ALA A 132 26.91 -0.66 1.01
C ALA A 132 25.59 -0.22 0.36
N ALA A 133 25.23 1.06 0.45
CA ALA A 133 24.05 1.60 -0.22
C ALA A 133 24.14 1.50 -1.76
N THR A 134 25.35 1.71 -2.32
CA THR A 134 25.58 1.59 -3.76
C THR A 134 25.51 0.13 -4.22
N GLU A 135 26.05 -0.81 -3.45
CA GLU A 135 25.93 -2.24 -3.72
C GLU A 135 24.48 -2.74 -3.59
N PHE A 136 23.72 -2.19 -2.62
CA PHE A 136 22.28 -2.43 -2.51
C PHE A 136 21.54 -1.90 -3.74
N LEU A 137 21.85 -0.68 -4.18
CA LEU A 137 21.21 -0.07 -5.33
C LEU A 137 21.50 -0.84 -6.62
N SER A 138 22.74 -1.29 -6.85
CA SER A 138 23.08 -2.06 -8.05
C SER A 138 22.34 -3.39 -8.14
N LYS A 139 22.00 -4.01 -7.00
CA LYS A 139 21.20 -5.24 -6.93
C LYS A 139 19.70 -5.01 -7.16
N THR A 140 19.19 -3.85 -6.75
CA THR A 140 17.72 -3.61 -6.71
C THR A 140 17.21 -2.78 -7.87
N LEU A 141 18.03 -1.87 -8.42
CA LEU A 141 17.64 -0.96 -9.49
C LEU A 141 17.17 -1.70 -10.77
N PRO A 142 17.85 -2.76 -11.27
CA PRO A 142 17.38 -3.48 -12.46
C PRO A 142 16.00 -4.11 -12.26
N ALA A 143 15.76 -4.74 -11.10
CA ALA A 143 14.48 -5.33 -10.76
C ALA A 143 13.37 -4.26 -10.65
N LEU A 144 13.68 -3.11 -10.03
CA LEU A 144 12.75 -1.99 -9.92
C LEU A 144 12.36 -1.42 -11.29
N LYS A 145 13.33 -1.21 -12.20
CA LYS A 145 13.06 -0.78 -13.58
C LYS A 145 12.15 -1.78 -14.29
N LYS A 146 12.46 -3.08 -14.20
CA LYS A 146 11.65 -4.16 -14.78
C LYS A 146 10.21 -4.17 -14.25
N TYR A 147 10.03 -3.93 -12.95
CA TYR A 147 8.71 -3.83 -12.32
C TYR A 147 7.91 -2.62 -12.81
N HIS A 148 8.56 -1.47 -12.96
CA HIS A 148 7.93 -0.27 -13.50
C HIS A 148 7.54 -0.44 -14.98
N HIS A 149 8.39 -1.09 -15.79
CA HIS A 149 8.03 -1.43 -17.18
C HIS A 149 6.87 -2.42 -17.23
N TYR A 150 6.82 -3.43 -16.36
CA TYR A 150 5.67 -4.33 -16.23
C TYR A 150 4.38 -3.55 -15.95
N LEU A 151 4.39 -2.68 -14.92
CA LEU A 151 3.22 -1.89 -14.55
C LEU A 151 2.75 -1.02 -15.72
N LYS A 152 3.67 -0.28 -16.36
CA LYS A 152 3.33 0.55 -17.52
C LYS A 152 2.75 -0.27 -18.68
N THR A 153 3.34 -1.41 -18.98
CA THR A 153 2.94 -2.25 -20.13
C THR A 153 1.58 -2.88 -19.91
N PHE A 154 1.35 -3.47 -18.74
CA PHE A 154 0.18 -4.33 -18.51
C PHE A 154 -0.96 -3.64 -17.78
N ARG A 155 -0.73 -2.48 -17.13
CA ARG A 155 -1.77 -1.76 -16.37
C ARG A 155 -2.20 -0.45 -17.02
N ASP A 156 -1.47 0.04 -18.03
CA ASP A 156 -1.87 1.21 -18.83
C ASP A 156 -1.52 1.00 -20.32
N PRO A 157 -2.08 -0.05 -20.95
CA PRO A 157 -1.88 -0.34 -22.38
C PRO A 157 -2.36 0.79 -23.30
N GLU A 158 -3.29 1.64 -22.84
CA GLU A 158 -3.86 2.75 -23.60
C GLU A 158 -3.06 4.06 -23.50
N ASP A 159 -1.97 4.09 -22.73
CA ASP A 159 -1.16 5.28 -22.48
C ASP A 159 -1.95 6.48 -21.92
N SER A 160 -2.90 6.20 -21.03
CA SER A 160 -3.73 7.21 -20.36
C SER A 160 -2.94 8.03 -19.34
N GLY A 161 -1.82 7.49 -18.85
CA GLY A 161 -1.07 8.01 -17.70
C GLY A 161 -1.60 7.53 -16.35
N LEU A 162 -2.65 6.69 -16.32
CA LEU A 162 -3.15 6.05 -15.10
C LEU A 162 -3.07 4.53 -15.24
N LEU A 163 -2.50 3.85 -14.26
CA LEU A 163 -2.51 2.40 -14.13
C LEU A 163 -3.87 1.90 -13.63
N THR A 164 -4.28 0.73 -14.13
CA THR A 164 -5.47 -0.01 -13.73
C THR A 164 -5.13 -1.05 -12.66
N VAL A 165 -5.86 -1.04 -11.54
CA VAL A 165 -5.93 -2.16 -10.60
C VAL A 165 -7.03 -3.13 -11.03
N VAL A 166 -6.76 -4.43 -11.02
CA VAL A 166 -7.68 -5.48 -11.48
C VAL A 166 -8.28 -6.28 -10.33
N HIS A 167 -7.83 -6.01 -9.10
CA HIS A 167 -8.37 -6.61 -7.89
C HIS A 167 -8.37 -5.56 -6.76
N PRO A 168 -9.40 -5.48 -5.90
CA PRO A 168 -9.45 -4.52 -4.79
C PRO A 168 -8.20 -4.56 -3.91
N TRP A 169 -7.68 -5.76 -3.63
CA TRP A 169 -6.44 -5.98 -2.87
C TRP A 169 -5.19 -5.30 -3.46
N GLU A 170 -5.14 -5.03 -4.76
CA GLU A 170 -4.00 -4.31 -5.35
C GLU A 170 -3.94 -2.85 -4.91
N SER A 171 -5.07 -2.28 -4.48
CA SER A 171 -5.10 -0.93 -3.90
C SER A 171 -4.46 -0.87 -2.51
N GLY A 172 -4.32 -2.00 -1.83
CA GLY A 172 -4.00 -2.09 -0.40
C GLY A 172 -5.16 -1.69 0.51
N LEU A 173 -6.31 -1.29 -0.03
CA LEU A 173 -7.49 -0.79 0.68
C LEU A 173 -8.71 -1.71 0.42
N ASP A 174 -8.56 -2.99 0.76
CA ASP A 174 -9.35 -4.13 0.26
C ASP A 174 -10.87 -3.93 0.22
N ASN A 175 -11.49 -3.44 1.30
CA ASN A 175 -12.94 -3.25 1.40
C ASN A 175 -13.34 -1.77 1.47
N SER A 176 -12.49 -0.89 0.89
CA SER A 176 -12.82 0.52 0.76
C SER A 176 -14.19 0.68 0.08
N PRO A 177 -15.02 1.63 0.53
CA PRO A 177 -16.29 1.94 -0.13
C PRO A 177 -16.18 2.27 -1.62
N ARG A 178 -14.97 2.64 -2.08
CA ARG A 178 -14.67 2.88 -3.50
C ARG A 178 -14.93 1.66 -4.39
N TRP A 179 -14.87 0.45 -3.83
CA TRP A 179 -15.00 -0.80 -4.57
C TRP A 179 -16.43 -1.35 -4.57
N ASP A 180 -17.35 -0.76 -3.81
CA ASP A 180 -18.71 -1.29 -3.60
C ASP A 180 -19.49 -1.40 -4.91
N ASP A 181 -19.44 -0.35 -5.73
CA ASP A 181 -20.10 -0.32 -7.03
C ASP A 181 -19.37 -1.18 -8.07
N PRO A 182 -18.04 -1.06 -8.28
CA PRO A 182 -17.33 -1.94 -9.20
C PRO A 182 -17.50 -3.43 -8.92
N LEU A 183 -17.53 -3.84 -7.63
CA LEU A 183 -17.71 -5.24 -7.27
C LEU A 183 -19.12 -5.78 -7.56
N LYS A 184 -20.14 -4.92 -7.71
CA LYS A 184 -21.49 -5.34 -8.11
C LYS A 184 -21.56 -5.85 -9.55
N ASN A 185 -20.55 -5.55 -10.38
CA ASN A 185 -20.43 -6.13 -11.73
C ASN A 185 -20.23 -7.65 -11.69
N ILE A 186 -19.82 -8.19 -10.53
CA ILE A 186 -19.72 -9.62 -10.27
C ILE A 186 -20.99 -10.08 -9.56
N SER A 187 -21.89 -10.71 -10.32
CA SER A 187 -23.07 -11.37 -9.75
C SER A 187 -22.65 -12.55 -8.88
N LEU A 188 -23.29 -12.73 -7.71
CA LEU A 188 -23.01 -13.88 -6.86
C LEU A 188 -23.43 -15.20 -7.52
N ASP A 189 -24.42 -15.17 -8.41
CA ASP A 189 -24.90 -16.34 -9.13
C ASP A 189 -23.90 -16.81 -10.21
N SER A 190 -23.07 -15.91 -10.74
CA SER A 190 -22.03 -16.27 -11.71
C SER A 190 -20.77 -16.85 -11.07
N ILE A 191 -20.63 -16.78 -9.75
CA ILE A 191 -19.46 -17.31 -9.04
C ILE A 191 -19.63 -18.83 -8.88
N PRO A 192 -18.67 -19.65 -9.37
CA PRO A 192 -18.75 -21.11 -9.24
C PRO A 192 -18.91 -21.57 -7.79
N ASP A 193 -19.75 -22.58 -7.56
CA ASP A 193 -19.98 -23.12 -6.22
C ASP A 193 -18.70 -23.69 -5.60
N SER A 194 -17.77 -24.21 -6.41
CA SER A 194 -16.45 -24.64 -5.95
C SER A 194 -15.68 -23.50 -5.27
N VAL A 195 -15.74 -22.28 -5.80
CA VAL A 195 -15.10 -21.10 -5.20
C VAL A 195 -15.79 -20.73 -3.88
N LYS A 196 -17.13 -20.73 -3.85
CA LYS A 196 -17.90 -20.43 -2.62
C LYS A 196 -17.62 -21.46 -1.52
N ILE A 197 -17.55 -22.74 -1.88
CA ILE A 197 -17.20 -23.83 -0.96
C ILE A 197 -15.80 -23.59 -0.38
N LEU A 198 -14.81 -23.30 -1.21
CA LEU A 198 -13.45 -23.01 -0.75
C LEU A 198 -13.41 -21.82 0.22
N VAL A 199 -14.12 -20.74 -0.07
CA VAL A 199 -14.25 -19.59 0.86
C VAL A 199 -14.88 -20.03 2.18
N ASN A 200 -16.01 -20.73 2.14
CA ASN A 200 -16.73 -21.16 3.35
C ASN A 200 -15.88 -22.09 4.23
N THR A 201 -15.07 -22.95 3.60
CA THR A 201 -14.21 -23.90 4.31
C THR A 201 -12.96 -23.22 4.86
N TYR A 202 -12.24 -22.49 4.02
CA TYR A 202 -10.84 -22.12 4.29
C TYR A 202 -10.62 -20.67 4.69
N ARG A 203 -11.58 -19.76 4.49
CA ARG A 203 -11.42 -18.37 4.94
C ARG A 203 -10.99 -18.34 6.41
N SER A 204 -9.90 -17.63 6.70
CA SER A 204 -9.21 -17.69 7.99
C SER A 204 -9.07 -16.34 8.70
N ASP A 205 -9.12 -15.22 7.97
CA ASP A 205 -9.03 -13.86 8.53
C ASP A 205 -10.20 -13.52 9.46
N ASN A 206 -11.38 -14.08 9.19
CA ASN A 206 -12.59 -13.91 10.02
C ASN A 206 -12.65 -14.86 11.23
N LYS A 207 -11.70 -15.80 11.33
CA LYS A 207 -11.58 -16.74 12.47
C LYS A 207 -10.69 -16.18 13.57
N ILE A 208 -10.01 -15.06 13.33
CA ILE A 208 -9.14 -14.38 14.31
C ILE A 208 -9.67 -12.98 14.58
N GLY A 209 -9.97 -12.69 15.84
CA GLY A 209 -10.61 -11.43 16.24
C GLY A 209 -12.13 -11.43 15.98
N ASN A 210 -12.72 -10.25 15.83
CA ASN A 210 -14.16 -10.09 15.57
C ASN A 210 -14.44 -10.04 14.06
N ASN A 211 -15.29 -10.93 13.57
CA ASN A 211 -15.61 -11.05 12.15
C ASN A 211 -16.31 -9.80 11.57
N THR A 212 -17.01 -9.01 12.38
CA THR A 212 -17.68 -7.78 11.92
C THR A 212 -16.70 -6.65 11.61
N HIS A 213 -15.45 -6.78 12.04
CA HIS A 213 -14.37 -5.83 11.74
C HIS A 213 -13.69 -6.14 10.38
N ARG A 214 -14.04 -7.25 9.73
CA ARG A 214 -13.44 -7.72 8.47
C ARG A 214 -14.42 -7.57 7.29
N PRO A 215 -13.96 -7.75 6.03
CA PRO A 215 -14.85 -7.77 4.87
C PRO A 215 -15.93 -8.86 5.00
N GLY A 216 -17.10 -8.64 4.40
CA GLY A 216 -18.22 -9.57 4.43
C GLY A 216 -17.94 -10.88 3.70
N LEU A 217 -18.88 -11.83 3.77
CA LEU A 217 -18.75 -13.11 3.07
C LEU A 217 -18.86 -12.94 1.55
N GLU A 218 -19.81 -12.12 1.11
CA GLU A 218 -20.00 -11.82 -0.32
C GLU A 218 -18.79 -11.10 -0.94
N ASP A 219 -18.16 -10.19 -0.18
CA ASP A 219 -16.92 -9.55 -0.58
C ASP A 219 -15.85 -10.62 -0.91
N TYR A 220 -15.69 -11.60 -0.01
CA TYR A 220 -14.73 -12.69 -0.20
C TYR A 220 -15.08 -13.64 -1.35
N TYR A 221 -16.37 -13.88 -1.62
CA TYR A 221 -16.76 -14.61 -2.83
C TYR A 221 -16.28 -13.89 -4.08
N ARG A 222 -16.46 -12.57 -4.15
CA ARG A 222 -16.01 -11.76 -5.30
C ARG A 222 -14.49 -11.69 -5.40
N TYR A 223 -13.78 -11.53 -4.28
CA TYR A 223 -12.31 -11.57 -4.26
C TYR A 223 -11.78 -12.90 -4.80
N MET A 224 -12.31 -14.03 -4.29
CA MET A 224 -11.85 -15.35 -4.72
C MET A 224 -12.26 -15.68 -6.15
N TYR A 225 -13.39 -15.16 -6.60
CA TYR A 225 -13.80 -15.29 -7.99
C TYR A 225 -12.81 -14.60 -8.94
N LEU A 226 -12.34 -13.39 -8.61
CA LEU A 226 -11.33 -12.70 -9.42
C LEU A 226 -10.02 -13.50 -9.50
N VAL A 227 -9.51 -13.99 -8.37
CA VAL A 227 -8.30 -14.83 -8.35
C VAL A 227 -8.50 -16.13 -9.14
N TYR A 228 -9.65 -16.79 -8.99
CA TYR A 228 -10.02 -17.97 -9.77
C TYR A 228 -10.01 -17.65 -11.28
N LEU A 229 -10.67 -16.56 -11.68
CA LEU A 229 -10.77 -16.13 -13.08
C LEU A 229 -9.38 -15.86 -13.69
N PHE A 230 -8.51 -15.18 -12.96
CA PHE A 230 -7.15 -14.86 -13.41
C PHE A 230 -6.26 -16.10 -13.53
N SER A 231 -6.43 -17.07 -12.62
CA SER A 231 -5.79 -18.38 -12.71
C SER A 231 -6.27 -19.19 -13.93
N GLU A 232 -7.58 -19.16 -14.23
CA GLU A 232 -8.14 -19.79 -15.44
C GLU A 232 -7.59 -19.13 -16.71
N TRP A 233 -7.40 -17.81 -16.70
CA TRP A 233 -6.74 -17.05 -17.76
C TRP A 233 -5.22 -17.12 -17.74
N LYS A 234 -4.64 -18.03 -16.93
CA LYS A 234 -3.20 -18.29 -16.85
C LYS A 234 -2.38 -17.02 -16.62
N TRP A 235 -2.91 -16.10 -15.82
CA TRP A 235 -2.25 -14.84 -15.49
C TRP A 235 -1.81 -14.02 -16.73
N ASP A 236 -2.55 -14.12 -17.84
CA ASP A 236 -2.36 -13.26 -19.01
C ASP A 236 -2.87 -11.84 -18.69
N TYR A 237 -1.96 -10.94 -18.31
CA TYR A 237 -2.35 -9.59 -17.92
C TYR A 237 -2.89 -8.73 -19.05
N SER A 238 -2.57 -9.04 -20.31
CA SER A 238 -3.16 -8.33 -21.46
C SER A 238 -4.66 -8.61 -21.54
N LYS A 239 -5.04 -9.86 -21.22
CA LYS A 239 -6.43 -10.27 -21.07
C LYS A 239 -7.06 -9.78 -19.77
N ILE A 240 -6.36 -9.89 -18.63
CA ILE A 240 -6.91 -9.52 -17.32
C ILE A 240 -7.29 -8.04 -17.27
N VAL A 241 -6.41 -7.14 -17.76
CA VAL A 241 -6.69 -5.69 -17.69
C VAL A 241 -7.86 -5.26 -18.56
N THR A 242 -8.16 -6.00 -19.63
CA THR A 242 -9.20 -5.69 -20.61
C THR A 242 -10.54 -6.36 -20.30
N ASP A 243 -10.51 -7.63 -19.90
CA ASP A 243 -11.71 -8.47 -19.78
C ASP A 243 -12.21 -8.61 -18.32
N SER A 244 -11.43 -8.19 -17.31
CA SER A 244 -11.81 -8.37 -15.92
C SER A 244 -13.12 -7.64 -15.56
N PRO A 245 -14.04 -8.28 -14.82
CA PRO A 245 -15.25 -7.63 -14.32
C PRO A 245 -14.97 -6.62 -13.18
N PHE A 246 -13.72 -6.53 -12.73
CA PHE A 246 -13.23 -5.47 -11.87
C PHE A 246 -11.94 -4.89 -12.46
N ALA A 247 -11.96 -3.60 -12.78
CA ALA A 247 -10.81 -2.87 -13.31
C ALA A 247 -11.01 -1.38 -12.98
N VAL A 248 -10.09 -0.79 -12.23
CA VAL A 248 -10.23 0.58 -11.73
C VAL A 248 -8.94 1.37 -11.87
N LYS A 249 -9.01 2.61 -12.36
CA LYS A 249 -7.92 3.59 -12.24
C LYS A 249 -7.94 4.18 -10.83
N ASP A 250 -7.20 3.57 -9.91
CA ASP A 250 -7.15 3.97 -8.50
C ASP A 250 -6.21 5.17 -8.29
N ILE A 251 -6.72 6.28 -7.71
CA ILE A 251 -5.95 7.50 -7.48
C ILE A 251 -4.81 7.31 -6.48
N LEU A 252 -4.96 6.46 -5.46
CA LEU A 252 -3.91 6.17 -4.48
C LEU A 252 -2.79 5.38 -5.11
N PHE A 253 -3.14 4.32 -5.84
CA PHE A 253 -2.17 3.50 -6.57
C PHE A 253 -1.36 4.36 -7.55
N ASN A 254 -2.04 5.25 -8.28
CA ASN A 254 -1.41 6.14 -9.24
C ASN A 254 -0.59 7.28 -8.60
N SER A 255 -1.01 7.78 -7.43
CA SER A 255 -0.22 8.78 -6.69
C SER A 255 1.10 8.19 -6.20
N LEU A 256 1.08 6.94 -5.71
CA LEU A 256 2.28 6.20 -5.32
C LEU A 256 3.14 5.82 -6.53
N TRP A 257 2.52 5.51 -7.67
CA TRP A 257 3.21 5.28 -8.94
C TRP A 257 4.00 6.49 -9.41
N ALA A 258 3.39 7.68 -9.38
CA ALA A 258 4.06 8.94 -9.70
C ALA A 258 5.24 9.18 -8.75
N LEU A 259 5.03 9.09 -7.43
CA LEU A 259 6.07 9.25 -6.42
C LEU A 259 7.23 8.26 -6.62
N SER A 260 6.91 7.00 -6.91
CA SER A 260 7.90 5.94 -7.16
C SER A 260 8.71 6.20 -8.43
N ASN A 261 8.10 6.74 -9.48
CA ASN A 261 8.82 7.13 -10.70
C ASN A 261 9.71 8.36 -10.50
N GLU A 262 9.31 9.36 -9.71
CA GLU A 262 10.19 10.47 -9.33
C GLU A 262 11.41 9.95 -8.54
N ALA A 263 11.18 9.02 -7.60
CA ALA A 263 12.22 8.36 -6.83
C ALA A 263 13.17 7.55 -7.74
N LEU A 264 12.63 6.76 -8.66
CA LEU A 264 13.39 5.96 -9.62
C LEU A 264 14.21 6.84 -10.56
N SER A 265 13.65 7.94 -11.06
CA SER A 265 14.38 8.92 -11.87
C SER A 265 15.59 9.50 -11.11
N SER A 266 15.40 9.85 -9.83
CA SER A 266 16.48 10.32 -8.96
C SER A 266 17.57 9.26 -8.74
N LEU A 267 17.19 7.99 -8.60
CA LEU A 267 18.14 6.88 -8.46
C LEU A 267 18.94 6.63 -9.75
N CYS A 268 18.29 6.59 -10.91
CA CYS A 268 18.95 6.47 -12.21
C CYS A 268 19.94 7.62 -12.43
N SER A 269 19.56 8.86 -12.06
CA SER A 269 20.46 10.02 -12.14
C SER A 269 21.70 9.84 -11.26
N THR A 270 21.53 9.26 -10.07
CA THR A 270 22.63 9.01 -9.12
C THR A 270 23.66 8.02 -9.69
N VAL A 271 23.22 7.06 -10.50
CA VAL A 271 24.10 6.08 -11.17
C VAL A 271 24.46 6.48 -12.62
N SER A 272 24.20 7.73 -13.00
CA SER A 272 24.49 8.27 -14.35
C SER A 272 23.74 7.59 -15.51
N GLU A 273 22.60 6.95 -15.25
CA GLU A 273 21.69 6.40 -16.27
C GLU A 273 20.69 7.50 -16.73
N SER A 274 21.19 8.47 -17.51
CA SER A 274 20.43 9.69 -17.85
C SER A 274 19.17 9.44 -18.71
N GLU A 275 19.19 8.46 -19.63
CA GLU A 275 18.05 8.11 -20.46
C GLU A 275 16.90 7.51 -19.63
N ASP A 276 17.22 6.55 -18.76
CA ASP A 276 16.26 5.96 -17.82
C ASP A 276 15.71 7.02 -16.86
N ALA A 277 16.58 7.91 -16.36
CA ALA A 277 16.16 9.02 -15.51
C ALA A 277 15.11 9.92 -16.19
N ALA A 278 15.34 10.27 -17.46
CA ALA A 278 14.40 11.07 -18.25
C ALA A 278 13.10 10.30 -18.54
N TYR A 279 13.18 9.01 -18.83
CA TYR A 279 12.02 8.15 -19.07
C TYR A 279 11.09 8.07 -17.85
N PHE A 280 11.62 7.76 -16.66
CA PHE A 280 10.80 7.66 -15.45
C PHE A 280 10.26 9.02 -15.00
N LEU A 281 11.01 10.12 -15.20
CA LEU A 281 10.48 11.46 -14.96
C LEU A 281 9.30 11.79 -15.88
N LYS A 282 9.37 11.40 -17.16
CA LYS A 282 8.24 11.55 -18.09
C LYS A 282 7.00 10.81 -17.58
N LEU A 283 7.15 9.56 -17.13
CA LEU A 283 6.03 8.78 -16.58
C LEU A 283 5.43 9.42 -15.33
N ALA A 284 6.27 9.92 -14.42
CA ALA A 284 5.81 10.65 -13.24
C ALA A 284 4.97 11.88 -13.63
N ASN A 285 5.47 12.71 -14.54
CA ASN A 285 4.79 13.92 -15.00
C ASN A 285 3.47 13.61 -15.72
N GLN A 286 3.45 12.59 -16.59
CA GLN A 286 2.23 12.14 -17.26
C GLN A 286 1.17 11.69 -16.24
N THR A 287 1.59 10.90 -15.23
CA THR A 287 0.69 10.41 -14.17
C THR A 287 0.14 11.58 -13.34
N SER A 288 1.00 12.50 -12.89
CA SER A 288 0.57 13.69 -12.14
C SER A 288 -0.47 14.49 -12.91
N LEU A 289 -0.26 14.75 -14.21
CA LEU A 289 -1.22 15.45 -15.06
C LEU A 289 -2.54 14.69 -15.22
N ALA A 290 -2.49 13.36 -15.35
CA ALA A 290 -3.69 12.53 -15.48
C ALA A 290 -4.51 12.48 -14.17
N ILE A 291 -3.84 12.44 -13.02
CA ILE A 291 -4.47 12.51 -11.69
C ILE A 291 -5.17 13.86 -11.50
N GLN A 292 -4.56 14.98 -11.89
CA GLN A 292 -5.22 16.30 -11.75
C GLN A 292 -6.58 16.37 -12.46
N LYS A 293 -6.74 15.65 -13.58
CA LYS A 293 -8.01 15.58 -14.33
C LYS A 293 -9.10 14.78 -13.63
N GLN A 294 -8.76 14.04 -12.57
CA GLN A 294 -9.73 13.28 -11.76
C GLN A 294 -10.33 14.11 -10.62
N TRP A 295 -9.97 15.39 -10.50
CA TRP A 295 -10.60 16.29 -9.56
C TRP A 295 -12.04 16.62 -10.01
N SER A 296 -12.99 16.45 -9.10
CA SER A 296 -14.38 16.87 -9.30
C SER A 296 -14.65 18.13 -8.49
N ASP A 297 -14.93 19.26 -9.16
CA ASP A 297 -15.23 20.53 -8.48
C ASP A 297 -16.52 20.44 -7.65
N SER A 298 -17.57 19.82 -8.20
CA SER A 298 -18.86 19.65 -7.53
C SER A 298 -18.76 18.85 -6.24
N GLU A 299 -17.95 17.79 -6.25
CA GLU A 299 -17.74 16.90 -5.11
C GLU A 299 -16.55 17.33 -4.27
N SER A 300 -15.72 18.28 -4.73
CA SER A 300 -14.51 18.73 -4.06
C SER A 300 -13.59 17.57 -3.60
N LEU A 301 -13.42 16.56 -4.45
CA LEU A 301 -12.56 15.40 -4.19
C LEU A 301 -12.01 14.83 -5.50
N PHE A 302 -10.94 14.04 -5.39
CA PHE A 302 -10.43 13.23 -6.51
C PHE A 302 -11.23 11.92 -6.62
N GLN A 303 -11.62 11.58 -7.84
CA GLN A 303 -12.41 10.39 -8.18
C GLN A 303 -11.52 9.28 -8.74
N ASP A 304 -11.83 8.03 -8.41
CA ASP A 304 -11.32 6.89 -9.18
C ASP A 304 -12.16 6.69 -10.44
N VAL A 305 -11.69 5.89 -11.39
CA VAL A 305 -12.46 5.58 -12.60
C VAL A 305 -12.63 4.08 -12.76
N ASP A 306 -13.86 3.61 -12.69
CA ASP A 306 -14.21 2.24 -13.06
C ASP A 306 -14.11 2.09 -14.57
N VAL A 307 -13.23 1.20 -15.00
CA VAL A 307 -12.96 0.84 -16.40
C VAL A 307 -13.29 -0.61 -16.72
N SER A 308 -13.92 -1.33 -15.78
CA SER A 308 -14.30 -2.73 -15.98
C SER A 308 -15.27 -2.88 -17.14
N LEU A 309 -15.11 -3.96 -17.91
CA LEU A 309 -15.98 -4.28 -19.04
C LEU A 309 -16.09 -3.12 -20.08
N GLY A 310 -15.04 -2.30 -20.20
CA GLY A 310 -14.97 -1.19 -21.15
C GLY A 310 -15.76 0.06 -20.76
N GLN A 311 -16.24 0.17 -19.52
CA GLN A 311 -16.91 1.38 -19.04
C GLN A 311 -15.91 2.50 -18.68
N HIS A 312 -16.41 3.68 -18.38
CA HIS A 312 -15.60 4.82 -17.91
C HIS A 312 -16.42 5.62 -16.88
N LYS A 313 -16.73 4.98 -15.74
CA LYS A 313 -17.62 5.55 -14.72
C LYS A 313 -16.79 6.12 -13.56
N ALA A 314 -16.98 7.40 -13.26
CA ALA A 314 -16.38 8.01 -12.08
C ALA A 314 -16.89 7.35 -10.79
N ILE A 315 -15.98 7.01 -9.89
CA ILE A 315 -16.25 6.50 -8.55
C ILE A 315 -16.10 7.68 -7.58
N THR A 316 -17.22 8.12 -7.02
CA THR A 316 -17.26 9.23 -6.06
C THR A 316 -17.49 8.67 -4.66
N SER A 317 -16.44 8.61 -3.85
CA SER A 317 -16.56 8.25 -2.45
C SER A 317 -15.57 9.06 -1.61
N ASN A 318 -16.08 9.76 -0.59
CA ASN A 318 -15.27 10.58 0.31
C ASN A 318 -14.44 9.66 1.23
N THR A 319 -13.25 9.30 0.76
CA THR A 319 -12.28 8.45 1.44
C THR A 319 -10.90 9.10 1.45
N ILE A 320 -10.01 8.60 2.30
CA ILE A 320 -8.65 9.12 2.51
C ILE A 320 -7.82 9.21 1.22
N SER A 321 -8.15 8.39 0.20
CA SER A 321 -7.47 8.41 -1.09
C SER A 321 -7.55 9.77 -1.80
N THR A 322 -8.56 10.61 -1.51
CA THR A 322 -8.63 11.97 -2.06
C THR A 322 -7.42 12.84 -1.70
N PHE A 323 -6.68 12.50 -0.63
CA PHE A 323 -5.48 13.21 -0.23
C PHE A 323 -4.19 12.68 -0.88
N SER A 324 -4.22 11.48 -1.49
CA SER A 324 -3.03 10.88 -2.07
C SER A 324 -2.39 11.69 -3.20
N PRO A 325 -3.15 12.44 -4.05
CA PRO A 325 -2.56 13.28 -5.09
C PRO A 325 -1.63 14.38 -4.55
N LEU A 326 -1.72 14.75 -3.27
CA LEU A 326 -0.76 15.65 -2.64
C LEU A 326 0.67 15.09 -2.64
N MET A 327 0.87 13.77 -2.79
CA MET A 327 2.20 13.18 -2.97
C MET A 327 2.82 13.49 -4.34
N THR A 328 2.02 13.99 -5.29
CA THR A 328 2.42 14.33 -6.66
C THR A 328 2.60 15.83 -6.83
N SER A 329 3.34 16.21 -7.87
CA SER A 329 3.46 17.62 -8.28
C SER A 329 2.20 18.10 -9.02
N GLY A 330 1.96 19.42 -8.99
CA GLY A 330 0.92 20.06 -9.82
C GLY A 330 -0.46 20.21 -9.20
N VAL A 331 -0.66 19.84 -7.93
CA VAL A 331 -1.93 20.14 -7.23
C VAL A 331 -2.02 21.65 -7.01
N THR A 332 -3.12 22.27 -7.47
CA THR A 332 -3.30 23.73 -7.39
C THR A 332 -3.55 24.20 -5.96
N LEU A 333 -3.27 25.48 -5.68
CA LEU A 333 -3.56 26.09 -4.38
C LEU A 333 -5.05 26.05 -4.02
N GLU A 334 -5.94 26.09 -5.02
CA GLU A 334 -7.38 25.98 -4.83
C GLU A 334 -7.80 24.58 -4.36
N ILE A 335 -7.30 23.54 -5.02
CA ILE A 335 -7.51 22.15 -4.62
C ILE A 335 -6.93 21.92 -3.21
N ILE A 336 -5.71 22.40 -2.94
CA ILE A 336 -5.08 22.31 -1.61
C ILE A 336 -5.96 22.98 -0.54
N LYS A 337 -6.53 24.16 -0.85
CA LYS A 337 -7.45 24.85 0.07
C LYS A 337 -8.71 24.03 0.32
N SER A 338 -9.28 23.39 -0.70
CA SER A 338 -10.45 22.51 -0.58
C SER A 338 -10.15 21.28 0.28
N LEU A 339 -9.06 20.57 -0.01
CA LEU A 339 -8.59 19.43 0.79
C LEU A 339 -8.28 19.82 2.23
N HIS A 340 -7.66 20.98 2.45
CA HIS A 340 -7.42 21.52 3.79
C HIS A 340 -8.72 21.74 4.58
N THR A 341 -9.77 22.24 3.93
CA THR A 341 -11.09 22.40 4.58
C THR A 341 -11.62 21.05 5.05
N ARG A 342 -11.52 20.00 4.22
CA ARG A 342 -11.95 18.64 4.60
C ARG A 342 -11.12 18.06 5.75
N LEU A 343 -9.80 18.22 5.71
CA LEU A 343 -8.89 17.74 6.76
C LEU A 343 -9.16 18.39 8.14
N ASN A 344 -9.71 19.60 8.16
CA ASN A 344 -10.07 20.32 9.39
C ASN A 344 -11.57 20.24 9.76
N ASP A 345 -12.38 19.54 8.97
CA ASP A 345 -13.81 19.40 9.24
C ASP A 345 -14.06 18.25 10.23
N PRO A 346 -14.58 18.52 11.44
CA PRO A 346 -14.83 17.51 12.46
C PRO A 346 -15.97 16.55 12.09
N SER A 347 -16.81 16.91 11.12
CA SER A 347 -17.81 16.00 10.55
C SER A 347 -17.22 15.05 9.51
N GLN A 348 -15.93 15.20 9.16
CA GLN A 348 -15.25 14.44 8.13
C GLN A 348 -14.00 13.74 8.64
N TYR A 349 -12.87 14.47 8.74
CA TYR A 349 -11.55 13.90 8.98
C TYR A 349 -10.87 14.43 10.24
N ALA A 350 -11.32 15.57 10.78
CA ALA A 350 -10.75 16.16 12.00
C ALA A 350 -11.28 15.48 13.26
N THR A 351 -11.08 14.16 13.34
CA THR A 351 -11.37 13.36 14.54
C THR A 351 -10.27 13.54 15.59
N PRO A 352 -10.48 13.11 16.85
CA PRO A 352 -9.42 13.13 17.86
C PRO A 352 -8.16 12.34 17.47
N TYR A 353 -8.31 11.24 16.72
CA TYR A 353 -7.21 10.42 16.21
C TYR A 353 -7.29 10.27 14.68
N PRO A 354 -6.90 11.32 13.93
CA PRO A 354 -7.00 11.36 12.47
C PRO A 354 -5.94 10.47 11.80
N LEU A 355 -6.09 10.04 10.54
CA LEU A 355 -7.22 10.29 9.65
C LEU A 355 -8.03 9.01 9.43
N PRO A 356 -9.36 9.06 9.57
CA PRO A 356 -10.19 7.91 9.21
C PRO A 356 -10.08 7.62 7.71
N THR A 357 -10.03 6.33 7.35
CA THR A 357 -9.90 5.88 5.96
C THR A 357 -11.12 6.18 5.10
N THR A 358 -12.28 6.29 5.73
CA THR A 358 -13.54 6.74 5.15
C THR A 358 -14.04 7.92 5.97
N SER A 359 -14.50 8.98 5.32
CA SER A 359 -14.94 10.19 6.03
C SER A 359 -16.14 9.91 6.95
N LEU A 360 -16.22 10.59 8.10
CA LEU A 360 -17.32 10.43 9.07
C LEU A 360 -18.71 10.72 8.47
N ASN A 361 -18.79 11.62 7.48
CA ASN A 361 -20.04 11.94 6.80
C ASN A 361 -20.40 10.99 5.65
N ASN A 362 -19.55 9.99 5.38
CA ASN A 362 -19.85 8.98 4.38
C ASN A 362 -20.91 8.01 4.94
N PRO A 363 -22.01 7.72 4.24
CA PRO A 363 -23.10 6.88 4.75
C PRO A 363 -22.70 5.45 5.10
N VAL A 364 -21.57 4.95 4.57
CA VAL A 364 -21.04 3.61 4.88
C VAL A 364 -19.83 3.65 5.83
N PHE A 365 -19.62 4.76 6.54
CA PHE A 365 -18.60 4.85 7.57
C PHE A 365 -18.85 3.83 8.69
N GLU A 366 -17.83 3.06 9.02
CA GLU A 366 -17.85 2.06 10.08
C GLU A 366 -16.56 2.17 10.90
N THR A 367 -16.67 2.67 12.13
CA THR A 367 -15.53 2.98 13.02
C THR A 367 -14.53 1.83 13.23
N LYS A 368 -14.98 0.58 13.06
CA LYS A 368 -14.21 -0.63 13.42
C LYS A 368 -13.90 -1.52 12.22
N ARG A 369 -14.44 -1.24 11.03
CA ARG A 369 -14.40 -2.19 9.91
C ARG A 369 -13.33 -1.84 8.90
N TYR A 370 -12.12 -2.32 9.16
CA TYR A 370 -11.01 -2.36 8.19
C TYR A 370 -10.76 -1.02 7.44
N TRP A 371 -11.01 -0.92 6.14
CA TRP A 371 -10.82 0.31 5.34
C TRP A 371 -12.07 1.21 5.22
N ARG A 372 -13.12 0.94 6.01
CA ARG A 372 -14.39 1.69 6.00
C ARG A 372 -14.50 2.77 7.08
N GLY A 373 -13.42 3.17 7.72
CA GLY A 373 -13.50 4.16 8.79
C GLY A 373 -12.29 4.25 9.72
N PRO A 374 -11.68 3.13 10.15
CA PRO A 374 -10.52 3.18 11.03
C PRO A 374 -9.39 4.09 10.53
N THR A 375 -8.59 4.58 11.47
CA THR A 375 -7.34 5.31 11.21
C THR A 375 -6.19 4.32 11.06
N TRP A 376 -5.40 4.50 10.00
CA TRP A 376 -4.28 3.63 9.65
C TRP A 376 -2.96 4.42 9.60
N PRO A 377 -1.91 3.97 10.29
CA PRO A 377 -0.61 4.64 10.24
C PRO A 377 -0.06 4.79 8.82
N ILE A 378 -0.27 3.80 7.94
CA ILE A 378 0.25 3.81 6.57
C ILE A 378 -0.38 4.91 5.69
N THR A 379 -1.70 5.11 5.76
CA THR A 379 -2.37 6.20 5.03
C THR A 379 -2.12 7.56 5.67
N ASN A 380 -1.90 7.61 6.99
CA ASN A 380 -1.39 8.81 7.64
C ASN A 380 0.00 9.17 7.10
N LEU A 381 0.92 8.21 6.96
CA LEU A 381 2.24 8.45 6.36
C LEU A 381 2.10 9.04 4.95
N PHE A 382 1.25 8.48 4.09
CA PHE A 382 1.04 9.01 2.74
C PHE A 382 0.49 10.44 2.75
N THR A 383 -0.47 10.73 3.62
CA THR A 383 -1.01 12.09 3.76
C THR A 383 0.05 13.06 4.31
N ILE A 384 0.87 12.61 5.27
CA ILE A 384 2.01 13.38 5.79
C ILE A 384 2.99 13.70 4.67
N LEU A 385 3.37 12.72 3.83
CA LEU A 385 4.26 12.94 2.67
C LEU A 385 3.64 13.94 1.69
N GLY A 386 2.34 13.84 1.43
CA GLY A 386 1.64 14.78 0.55
C GLY A 386 1.62 16.21 1.10
N LEU A 387 1.22 16.40 2.36
CA LEU A 387 1.26 17.71 3.02
C LEU A 387 2.69 18.27 3.09
N HIS A 388 3.68 17.40 3.27
CA HIS A 388 5.08 17.75 3.33
C HIS A 388 5.63 18.31 2.01
N ARG A 389 5.17 17.79 0.86
CA ARG A 389 5.50 18.34 -0.47
C ARG A 389 5.08 19.80 -0.60
N TYR A 390 3.95 20.17 0.00
CA TYR A 390 3.41 21.52 -0.06
C TYR A 390 3.69 22.35 1.21
N ARG A 391 4.73 22.00 1.98
CA ARG A 391 5.08 22.65 3.27
C ARG A 391 5.42 24.14 3.19
N GLN A 392 5.65 24.69 2.00
CA GLN A 392 5.78 26.14 1.82
C GLN A 392 4.46 26.87 2.11
N ASN A 393 3.33 26.17 1.97
CA ASN A 393 2.04 26.61 2.48
C ASN A 393 1.98 26.34 4.00
N GLN A 394 1.91 27.40 4.80
CA GLN A 394 1.88 27.32 6.27
C GLN A 394 0.77 26.41 6.80
N LYS A 395 -0.38 26.31 6.11
CA LYS A 395 -1.48 25.43 6.52
C LYS A 395 -1.14 23.95 6.31
N CYS A 396 -0.49 23.61 5.19
CA CYS A 396 -0.01 22.26 4.94
C CYS A 396 1.07 21.86 5.95
N LEU A 397 1.98 22.80 6.26
CA LEU A 397 3.01 22.62 7.28
C LEU A 397 2.41 22.29 8.66
N GLN A 398 1.43 23.08 9.10
CA GLN A 398 0.74 22.88 10.38
C GLN A 398 -0.02 21.54 10.41
N LEU A 399 -0.79 21.23 9.36
CA LEU A 399 -1.53 19.96 9.27
C LEU A 399 -0.59 18.75 9.29
N ARG A 400 0.54 18.83 8.57
CA ARG A 400 1.56 17.78 8.57
C ARG A 400 2.07 17.54 9.99
N ASP A 401 2.48 18.60 10.68
CA ASP A 401 3.07 18.49 12.03
C ASP A 401 2.05 17.98 13.06
N ASN A 402 0.81 18.45 12.97
CA ASN A 402 -0.29 17.94 13.80
C ASN A 402 -0.56 16.46 13.52
N LEU A 403 -0.60 16.04 12.26
CA LEU A 403 -0.85 14.64 11.91
C LEU A 403 0.30 13.72 12.34
N ILE A 404 1.56 14.18 12.26
CA ILE A 404 2.72 13.46 12.81
C ILE A 404 2.54 13.26 14.32
N ASN A 405 2.21 14.33 15.06
CA ASN A 405 2.05 14.28 16.51
C ASN A 405 0.88 13.36 16.90
N ASN A 406 -0.27 13.50 16.24
CA ASN A 406 -1.45 12.67 16.50
C ASN A 406 -1.17 11.19 16.23
N THR A 407 -0.48 10.87 15.11
CA THR A 407 -0.11 9.49 14.77
C THR A 407 0.82 8.89 15.84
N LYS A 408 1.82 9.65 16.29
CA LYS A 408 2.73 9.21 17.35
C LYS A 408 2.01 9.03 18.68
N GLN A 409 1.20 10.00 19.09
CA GLN A 409 0.42 9.95 20.33
C GLN A 409 -0.52 8.73 20.36
N MET A 410 -1.17 8.43 19.24
CA MET A 410 -2.02 7.26 19.07
C MET A 410 -1.24 5.96 19.32
N ILE A 411 -0.05 5.83 18.73
CA ILE A 411 0.82 4.66 18.89
C ILE A 411 1.42 4.59 20.31
N ASP A 412 1.81 5.72 20.89
CA ASP A 412 2.32 5.81 22.26
C ASP A 412 1.29 5.33 23.28
N SER A 413 0.02 5.65 23.05
CA SER A 413 -1.09 5.30 23.94
C SER A 413 -1.59 3.88 23.76
N SER A 414 -1.65 3.40 22.52
CA SER A 414 -2.34 2.15 22.16
C SER A 414 -1.42 1.02 21.72
N GLY A 415 -0.15 1.29 21.41
CA GLY A 415 0.80 0.30 20.91
C GLY A 415 0.79 0.12 19.39
N PHE A 416 1.48 -0.92 18.91
CA PHE A 416 1.71 -1.16 17.48
C PHE A 416 0.66 -2.11 16.89
N PHE A 417 -0.41 -1.54 16.35
CA PHE A 417 -1.51 -2.29 15.75
C PHE A 417 -1.72 -1.94 14.28
N GLU A 418 -2.40 -2.83 13.57
CA GLU A 418 -2.77 -2.68 12.15
C GLU A 418 -3.55 -1.36 11.93
N TYR A 419 -4.57 -1.09 12.75
CA TYR A 419 -5.42 0.10 12.70
C TYR A 419 -6.11 0.45 14.02
N PHE A 420 -6.69 1.65 14.08
CA PHE A 420 -7.19 2.28 15.30
C PHE A 420 -8.56 2.91 15.09
N ASP A 421 -9.37 2.97 16.15
CA ASP A 421 -10.61 3.74 16.18
C ASP A 421 -10.28 5.24 16.05
N PRO A 422 -10.84 5.97 15.07
CA PRO A 422 -10.51 7.38 14.83
C PRO A 422 -11.05 8.33 15.92
N THR A 423 -11.96 7.86 16.77
CA THR A 423 -12.61 8.66 17.83
C THR A 423 -11.96 8.44 19.19
N LEU A 424 -11.64 7.19 19.52
CA LEU A 424 -11.08 6.80 20.81
C LEU A 424 -9.57 6.53 20.78
N GLY A 425 -8.98 6.35 19.59
CA GLY A 425 -7.56 6.04 19.42
C GLY A 425 -7.19 4.62 19.86
N LEU A 426 -8.18 3.80 20.21
CA LEU A 426 -7.98 2.44 20.68
C LEU A 426 -7.79 1.48 19.50
N ALA A 427 -6.85 0.55 19.64
CA ALA A 427 -6.74 -0.63 18.77
C ALA A 427 -7.27 -1.91 19.44
N ARG A 428 -7.53 -1.86 20.75
CA ARG A 428 -8.15 -2.93 21.54
C ARG A 428 -9.28 -2.32 22.40
N PRO A 429 -10.56 -2.61 22.11
CA PRO A 429 -11.64 -2.17 22.99
C PRO A 429 -11.65 -2.94 24.32
N ASN A 430 -11.85 -2.23 25.42
CA ASN A 430 -12.24 -2.76 26.75
C ASN A 430 -11.40 -3.93 27.30
N ASN A 431 -10.06 -3.92 27.11
CA ASN A 431 -9.17 -5.00 27.54
C ASN A 431 -9.59 -6.41 27.04
N GLN A 432 -10.34 -6.48 25.94
CA GLN A 432 -10.66 -7.76 25.31
C GLN A 432 -9.41 -8.33 24.63
N ASN A 433 -9.37 -9.66 24.51
CA ASN A 433 -8.32 -10.35 23.76
C ASN A 433 -8.37 -10.06 22.25
N ALA A 434 -9.42 -9.41 21.75
CA ALA A 434 -9.60 -9.09 20.33
C ALA A 434 -9.23 -7.64 20.03
N ALA A 435 -8.18 -7.43 19.24
CA ALA A 435 -7.86 -6.15 18.63
C ALA A 435 -8.75 -5.88 17.39
N TYR A 436 -8.88 -4.61 16.99
CA TYR A 436 -9.57 -4.25 15.76
C TYR A 436 -8.87 -4.89 14.55
N GLY A 437 -7.55 -4.83 14.50
CA GLY A 437 -6.70 -5.64 13.60
C GLY A 437 -5.71 -6.52 14.36
N PHE A 438 -4.53 -6.76 13.81
CA PHE A 438 -3.47 -7.53 14.48
C PHE A 438 -2.49 -6.65 15.28
N GLY A 439 -1.96 -7.22 16.37
CA GLY A 439 -0.95 -6.60 17.21
C GLY A 439 0.49 -6.82 16.74
N SER A 440 1.42 -6.13 17.38
CA SER A 440 2.85 -6.09 17.04
C SER A 440 3.05 -5.87 15.54
N PHE A 441 2.35 -4.89 14.98
CA PHE A 441 2.29 -4.69 13.53
C PHE A 441 3.52 -3.94 13.02
N SER A 442 4.23 -4.56 12.07
CA SER A 442 5.55 -4.14 11.60
C SER A 442 5.55 -2.77 10.91
N TRP A 443 4.59 -2.45 10.04
CA TRP A 443 4.55 -1.10 9.46
C TRP A 443 4.33 -0.04 10.52
N THR A 444 3.64 -0.35 11.63
CA THR A 444 3.25 0.66 12.62
C THR A 444 4.49 1.05 13.40
N ALA A 445 5.31 0.05 13.71
CA ALA A 445 6.64 0.25 14.24
C ALA A 445 7.56 0.97 13.26
N ALA A 446 7.58 0.61 11.97
CA ALA A 446 8.38 1.29 10.95
C ALA A 446 8.01 2.77 10.81
N ILE A 447 6.72 3.08 10.73
CA ILE A 447 6.20 4.45 10.60
C ILE A 447 6.52 5.25 11.85
N TYR A 448 6.34 4.69 13.05
CA TYR A 448 6.74 5.35 14.28
C TYR A 448 8.24 5.68 14.29
N THR A 449 9.09 4.75 13.84
CA THR A 449 10.54 4.97 13.70
C THR A 449 10.85 6.07 12.68
N ILE A 450 10.20 6.07 11.52
CA ILE A 450 10.37 7.09 10.45
C ILE A 450 9.99 8.49 10.96
N LEU A 451 8.79 8.62 11.54
CA LEU A 451 8.26 9.89 12.05
C LEU A 451 9.01 10.40 13.29
N SER A 452 9.77 9.53 13.94
CA SER A 452 10.63 9.88 15.07
C SER A 452 12.01 10.39 14.67
N GLN A 453 12.39 10.32 13.39
CA GLN A 453 13.70 10.77 12.95
C GLN A 453 13.81 12.30 13.01
N PRO A 454 14.86 12.88 13.62
CA PRO A 454 15.02 14.33 13.74
C PRO A 454 15.04 15.08 12.41
N ASN A 455 15.45 14.40 11.34
CA ASN A 455 15.55 14.94 9.98
C ASN A 455 14.32 14.64 9.11
N PHE A 456 13.29 13.95 9.60
CA PHE A 456 12.09 13.64 8.80
C PHE A 456 11.42 14.92 8.27
N THR A 457 11.27 15.95 9.11
CA THR A 457 10.69 17.25 8.72
C THR A 457 11.59 18.07 7.79
N LYS A 458 12.83 17.62 7.56
CA LYS A 458 13.80 18.20 6.61
C LYS A 458 14.01 17.32 5.36
N LEU A 459 13.34 16.16 5.27
CA LEU A 459 13.41 15.28 4.11
C LEU A 459 13.03 16.09 2.87
N LYS A 460 13.84 16.07 1.82
CA LYS A 460 13.43 16.59 0.51
C LYS A 460 12.88 15.43 -0.29
N LEU A 461 11.62 15.52 -0.70
CA LEU A 461 11.04 14.46 -1.54
C LEU A 461 11.78 14.42 -2.90
N PRO A 462 11.73 13.28 -3.61
CA PRO A 462 12.33 13.17 -4.93
C PRO A 462 11.90 14.33 -5.83
N LEU A 463 12.87 14.98 -6.46
CA LEU A 463 12.66 16.08 -7.41
C LEU A 463 11.87 17.28 -6.85
N GLU A 464 11.82 17.41 -5.52
CA GLU A 464 11.30 18.59 -4.86
C GLU A 464 12.25 19.78 -5.07
N THR A 465 11.76 20.81 -5.76
CA THR A 465 12.49 22.06 -6.05
C THR A 465 12.60 22.97 -4.84
#